data_AF-A0A924YUT1-F1
#
_entry.id   AF-A0A924YUT1-F1
#
_cell.length_a   1.000
_cell.length_b   1.000
_cell.length_c   1.000
_cell.angle_alpha   90.00
_cell.angle_beta   90.00
_cell.angle_gamma   90.00
#
_symmetry.space_group_name_H-M   'P 1'
#
loop_
_entity.id
_entity.type
_entity.pdbx_description
1 polymer ?
#
loop_
_entity_poly.entity_id
_entity_poly.type
_entity_poly.pdbx_seq_one_letter_code
_entity_poly.pdbx_strand_id
1 'polypeptide(L)'
;MAKKPAPTEKRIVLPGVSWQQFETLLDELGSHRTARLTYDRGKLEMMTPLEEHQRCSRLIESLLLVIADELDVQIHSMGSV
;
A
#
# COMPACT_ATOMS: atom_id res chain seq x y z
N MET A 1 21.61 9.18 -25.44
CA MET A 1 21.69 8.84 -23.99
C MET A 1 20.60 7.83 -23.69
N ALA A 2 20.96 6.62 -23.24
CA ALA A 2 19.97 5.58 -22.92
C ALA A 2 19.18 5.99 -21.67
N LYS A 3 17.84 5.97 -21.77
CA LYS A 3 16.94 6.24 -20.65
C LYS A 3 17.16 5.15 -19.59
N LYS A 4 17.65 5.51 -18.40
CA LYS A 4 17.78 4.58 -17.27
C LYS A 4 16.39 3.97 -17.02
N PRO A 5 16.24 2.64 -16.93
CA PRO A 5 14.93 2.04 -16.69
C PRO A 5 14.41 2.58 -15.36
N ALA A 6 13.16 3.07 -15.39
CA ALA A 6 12.47 3.50 -14.18
C ALA A 6 12.46 2.33 -13.17
N PRO A 7 12.61 2.60 -11.86
CA PRO A 7 12.55 1.54 -10.87
C PRO A 7 11.22 0.80 -11.02
N THR A 8 11.28 -0.47 -11.39
CA THR A 8 10.08 -1.30 -11.54
C THR A 8 9.65 -1.75 -10.14
N GLU A 9 8.36 -1.63 -9.84
CA GLU A 9 7.79 -2.11 -8.58
C GLU A 9 8.14 -3.60 -8.41
N LYS A 10 8.73 -3.96 -7.26
CA LYS A 10 9.01 -5.36 -6.92
C LYS A 10 7.80 -5.94 -6.21
N ARG A 11 7.18 -6.93 -6.84
CA ARG A 11 6.02 -7.65 -6.33
C ARG A 11 6.28 -9.14 -6.31
N ILE A 12 5.98 -9.77 -5.18
CA ILE A 12 6.12 -11.21 -4.98
C ILE A 12 4.76 -11.75 -4.55
N VAL A 13 4.27 -12.80 -5.20
CA VAL A 13 3.02 -13.48 -4.84
C VAL A 13 3.34 -14.91 -4.42
N LEU A 14 2.99 -15.26 -3.18
CA LEU A 14 3.09 -16.61 -2.64
C LEU A 14 1.70 -17.25 -2.58
N PRO A 15 1.44 -18.32 -3.36
CA PRO A 15 0.22 -19.10 -3.24
C PRO A 15 0.29 -20.11 -2.07
N GLY A 16 -0.87 -20.57 -1.61
CA GLY A 16 -0.99 -21.62 -0.60
C GLY A 16 -0.80 -21.14 0.85
N VAL A 17 -0.87 -19.84 1.10
CA VAL A 17 -0.75 -19.26 2.45
C VAL A 17 -2.12 -19.32 3.14
N SER A 18 -2.21 -20.00 4.27
CA SER A 18 -3.45 -19.99 5.07
C SER A 18 -3.67 -18.63 5.72
N TRP A 19 -4.93 -18.31 6.08
CA TRP A 19 -5.24 -17.08 6.80
C TRP A 19 -4.43 -16.95 8.10
N GLN A 20 -4.33 -18.06 8.84
CA GLN A 20 -3.61 -18.11 10.10
C GLN A 20 -2.11 -17.85 9.93
N GLN A 21 -1.49 -18.39 8.87
CA GLN A 21 -0.08 -18.10 8.54
C GLN A 21 0.13 -16.62 8.20
N PHE A 22 -0.82 -16.00 7.49
CA PHE A 22 -0.78 -14.57 7.20
C PHE A 22 -0.87 -13.73 8.47
N GLU A 23 -1.77 -14.06 9.40
CA GLU A 23 -1.90 -13.36 10.69
C GLU A 23 -0.62 -13.50 11.54
N THR A 24 -0.05 -14.70 11.64
CA THR A 24 1.22 -14.91 12.34
C THR A 24 2.34 -14.08 11.73
N LEU A 25 2.44 -14.06 10.40
CA LEU A 25 3.43 -13.24 9.69
C LEU A 25 3.21 -11.73 9.96
N LEU A 26 1.95 -11.29 10.04
CA LEU A 26 1.63 -9.90 10.37
C LEU A 26 2.04 -9.54 11.80
N ASP A 27 1.88 -10.44 12.76
CA ASP A 27 2.27 -10.20 14.14
C ASP A 27 3.80 -10.15 14.27
N GLU A 28 4.50 -11.11 13.67
CA GLU A 28 5.96 -11.20 13.69
C GLU A 28 6.66 -9.99 13.04
N LEU A 29 6.12 -9.48 11.93
CA LEU A 29 6.72 -8.35 11.22
C LEU A 29 6.42 -6.99 11.87
N GLY A 30 5.41 -6.91 12.74
CA GLY A 30 5.05 -5.69 13.48
C GLY A 30 4.85 -4.46 12.59
N SER A 31 5.13 -3.27 13.15
CA SER A 31 4.91 -1.97 12.49
C SER A 31 6.05 -1.51 11.58
N HIS A 32 7.23 -2.14 11.65
CA HIS A 32 8.45 -1.70 10.95
C HIS A 32 8.56 -2.26 9.52
N ARG A 33 7.44 -2.54 8.86
CA ARG A 33 7.44 -3.21 7.56
C ARG A 33 7.79 -2.23 6.45
N THR A 34 8.84 -2.53 5.70
CA THR A 34 9.15 -1.86 4.42
C THR A 34 8.33 -2.41 3.25
N ALA A 35 7.74 -3.60 3.39
CA ALA A 35 6.84 -4.19 2.41
C ALA A 35 5.39 -4.15 2.90
N ARG A 36 4.47 -3.75 2.02
CA ARG A 36 3.03 -3.87 2.21
C ARG A 36 2.63 -5.31 1.86
N LEU A 37 1.85 -5.91 2.76
CA LEU A 37 1.34 -7.26 2.61
C LEU A 37 -0.15 -7.21 2.30
N THR A 38 -0.58 -8.03 1.35
CA THR A 38 -1.99 -8.15 0.95
C THR A 38 -2.36 -9.63 0.85
N TYR A 39 -3.53 -10.00 1.33
CA TYR A 39 -4.00 -11.39 1.30
C TYR A 39 -5.28 -11.51 0.48
N ASP A 40 -5.32 -12.48 -0.44
CA ASP A 40 -6.50 -12.85 -1.21
C ASP A 40 -6.61 -14.37 -1.34
N ARG A 41 -7.56 -14.98 -0.60
CA ARG A 41 -7.99 -16.38 -0.75
C ARG A 41 -6.84 -17.38 -0.95
N GLY A 42 -5.83 -17.35 -0.08
CA GLY A 42 -4.68 -18.25 -0.17
C GLY A 42 -3.45 -17.66 -0.86
N LYS A 43 -3.54 -16.43 -1.37
CA LYS A 43 -2.43 -15.73 -2.03
C LYS A 43 -1.96 -14.58 -1.14
N LEU A 44 -0.71 -14.63 -0.74
CA LEU A 44 -0.03 -13.52 -0.09
C LEU A 44 0.77 -12.74 -1.12
N GLU A 45 0.43 -11.47 -1.29
CA GLU A 45 1.20 -10.53 -2.08
C GLU A 45 2.06 -9.65 -1.16
N MET A 46 3.34 -9.55 -1.48
CA MET A 46 4.26 -8.60 -0.87
C MET A 46 4.73 -7.60 -1.91
N MET A 47 4.53 -6.32 -1.63
CA MET A 47 4.96 -5.22 -2.48
C MET A 47 5.78 -4.21 -1.66
N THR A 48 6.89 -3.70 -2.21
CA THR A 48 7.56 -2.52 -1.66
C THR A 48 7.07 -1.32 -2.46
N PRO A 49 6.17 -0.48 -1.91
CA PRO A 49 5.67 0.67 -2.64
C PRO A 49 6.84 1.60 -3.01
N LEU A 50 6.94 1.96 -4.28
CA LEU A 50 7.87 2.99 -4.74
C LEU A 50 7.47 4.34 -4.14
N GLU A 51 8.45 5.20 -3.88
CA GLU A 51 8.21 6.58 -3.40
C GLU A 51 7.20 7.33 -4.30
N GLU A 52 7.24 7.09 -5.61
CA GLU A 52 6.30 7.68 -6.57
C GLU A 52 4.84 7.26 -6.31
N HIS A 53 4.58 5.99 -5.96
CA HIS A 53 3.23 5.52 -5.64
C HIS A 53 2.70 6.13 -4.33
N GLN A 54 3.58 6.31 -3.33
CA GLN A 54 3.21 7.03 -2.11
C GLN A 54 2.89 8.50 -2.39
N ARG A 55 3.65 9.14 -3.28
CA ARG A 55 3.41 10.54 -3.68
C ARG A 55 2.07 10.70 -4.41
N CYS A 56 1.75 9.81 -5.35
CA CYS A 56 0.45 9.84 -6.05
C CYS A 56 -0.72 9.67 -5.08
N SER A 57 -0.60 8.74 -4.12
CA SER A 57 -1.65 8.51 -3.11
C SER A 57 -1.89 9.76 -2.26
N ARG A 58 -0.81 10.44 -1.81
CA ARG A 58 -0.92 11.69 -1.05
C ARG A 58 -1.53 12.84 -1.87
N LEU A 59 -1.22 12.92 -3.16
CA LEU A 59 -1.83 13.93 -4.04
C LEU A 59 -3.33 13.71 -4.20
N ILE A 60 -3.76 12.45 -4.37
CA ILE A 60 -5.18 12.10 -4.46
C ILE A 60 -5.89 12.39 -3.15
N GLU A 61 -5.30 12.03 -2.00
CA GLU A 61 -5.85 12.35 -0.68
C GLU A 61 -6.00 13.87 -0.51
N SER A 62 -4.97 14.64 -0.84
CA SER A 62 -5.01 16.10 -0.76
C SER A 62 -6.11 16.69 -1.64
N LEU A 63 -6.29 16.17 -2.86
CA LEU A 63 -7.34 16.61 -3.77
C LEU A 63 -8.74 16.31 -3.20
N LEU A 64 -8.95 15.12 -2.64
CA LEU A 64 -10.23 14.73 -2.03
C LEU A 64 -10.57 15.59 -0.82
N LEU A 65 -9.58 15.93 0.01
CA LEU A 65 -9.75 16.84 1.14
C LEU A 65 -10.19 18.22 0.68
N VAL A 66 -9.53 18.80 -0.34
CA VAL A 66 -9.93 20.10 -0.90
C VAL A 66 -11.35 20.05 -1.47
N ILE A 67 -11.69 19.01 -2.24
CA ILE A 67 -13.03 18.88 -2.82
C ILE A 67 -14.10 18.77 -1.72
N ALA A 68 -13.84 18.02 -0.66
CA ALA A 68 -14.81 17.85 0.41
C ALA A 68 -15.00 19.12 1.24
N ASP A 69 -13.92 19.88 1.46
CA ASP A 69 -13.98 21.20 2.10
C ASP A 69 -14.86 22.15 1.27
N GLU A 70 -14.64 22.22 -0.05
CA GLU A 70 -15.44 23.06 -0.95
C GLU A 70 -16.92 22.63 -1.05
N LEU A 71 -17.22 21.35 -0.80
CA LEU A 71 -18.58 20.80 -0.85
C LEU A 71 -19.26 20.68 0.52
N ASP A 72 -18.61 21.10 1.61
CA ASP A 72 -19.04 20.92 3.00
C ASP A 72 -19.40 19.45 3.34
N VAL A 73 -18.60 18.51 2.82
CA VAL A 73 -18.77 17.06 3.04
C VAL A 73 -17.80 16.59 4.12
N GLN A 74 -18.34 15.93 5.14
CA GLN A 74 -17.54 15.33 6.20
C GLN A 74 -16.88 14.03 5.73
N ILE A 75 -15.54 14.02 5.64
CA ILE A 75 -14.74 12.82 5.35
C ILE A 75 -13.75 12.54 6.48
N HIS A 76 -13.56 11.26 6.77
CA HIS A 76 -12.64 10.77 7.79
C HIS A 76 -11.55 9.95 7.12
N SER A 77 -10.29 10.36 7.27
CA SER A 77 -9.15 9.55 6.81
C SER A 77 -8.93 8.39 7.78
N MET A 78 -9.01 7.16 7.26
CA MET A 78 -8.68 5.92 7.97
C MET A 78 -7.29 5.41 7.56
N GLY A 79 -6.53 6.20 6.81
CA GLY A 79 -5.19 5.85 6.38
C GLY A 79 -4.20 5.88 7.54
N SER A 80 -3.16 5.04 7.48
CA SER A 80 -2.00 5.18 8.36
C SER A 80 -1.15 6.35 7.88
N VAL A 81 -0.78 7.24 8.80
CA VAL A 81 0.25 8.28 8.60
C VAL A 81 1.65 7.68 8.42
#